data_AF-A0A2V5XUA3-F1
#
_entry.id   AF-A0A2V5XUA3-F1
#
_cell.length_a   1.000
_cell.length_b   1.000
_cell.length_c   1.000
_cell.angle_alpha   90.00
_cell.angle_beta   90.00
_cell.angle_gamma   90.00
#
_symmetry.space_group_name_H-M   'P 1'
#
loop_
_entity.id
_entity.type
_entity.pdbx_description
1 polymer ?
#
loop_
_entity_poly.entity_id
_entity_poly.type
_entity_poly.pdbx_seq_one_letter_code
_entity_poly.pdbx_strand_id
1 'polypeptide(L)'
;MKVSGTLLLILIFSGFCAPASEATVYRSDGTAASVLSIHNNQAHNGDTITIPSGTFTWTTRLNITKAIILQGAGVGVTIIKDGVQSGSLIQVTLVAGQVSRITNIEFQNGGRTNYNNVPGIIHIDGSNTNGAQFRFDHNKWYLMNGGIVPNTVFGVADHNAFTTDGRGSFTIYSSDWNDIANGYDASWSAPVDFGSSKFFFIEDNTFTNINTTYMGWVSDAYAGARFVVRYNTMLGMAIGDHGTDSVGRERGSRAFEVYNNTMNGNNVNAFIGGSRSSTVLI
;
A
#
# COMPACT_ATOMS: atom_id res chain seq x y z
N MET A 1 59.29 49.52 -26.55
CA MET A 1 57.98 49.38 -25.90
C MET A 1 57.89 47.98 -25.30
N LYS A 2 57.96 47.87 -23.97
CA LYS A 2 57.75 46.60 -23.25
C LYS A 2 56.32 46.63 -22.71
N VAL A 3 55.47 45.72 -23.16
CA VAL A 3 54.10 45.58 -22.67
C VAL A 3 54.13 44.56 -21.53
N SER A 4 53.88 45.02 -20.31
CA SER A 4 53.74 44.17 -19.13
C SER A 4 52.29 43.67 -19.06
N GLY A 5 52.07 42.38 -19.31
CA GLY A 5 50.77 41.74 -19.14
C GLY A 5 50.62 41.18 -17.73
N THR A 6 49.70 41.74 -16.96
CA THR A 6 49.30 41.21 -15.64
C THR A 6 48.44 39.96 -15.86
N LEU A 7 48.93 38.80 -15.41
CA LEU A 7 48.19 37.54 -15.47
C LEU A 7 47.14 37.51 -14.34
N LEU A 8 45.86 37.58 -14.70
CA LEU A 8 44.74 37.45 -13.77
C LEU A 8 44.52 35.96 -13.47
N LEU A 9 44.87 35.51 -12.28
CA LEU A 9 44.65 34.14 -11.81
C LEU A 9 43.18 33.98 -11.39
N ILE A 10 42.34 33.43 -12.28
CA ILE A 10 40.97 33.06 -11.94
C ILE A 10 41.01 31.74 -11.17
N LEU A 11 40.79 31.79 -9.85
CA LEU A 11 40.52 30.60 -9.04
C LEU A 11 39.13 30.07 -9.43
N ILE A 12 39.10 28.99 -10.23
CA ILE A 12 37.88 28.22 -10.47
C ILE A 12 37.67 27.37 -9.21
N PHE A 13 36.71 27.77 -8.37
CA PHE A 13 36.25 26.98 -7.25
C PHE A 13 35.65 25.69 -7.83
N SER A 14 36.41 24.60 -7.80
CA SER A 14 35.95 23.26 -8.18
C SER A 14 34.72 22.93 -7.33
N GLY A 15 33.58 22.78 -7.99
CA GLY A 15 32.32 22.42 -7.36
C GLY A 15 32.52 21.21 -6.45
N PHE A 16 32.12 21.36 -5.19
CA PHE A 16 31.83 20.21 -4.35
C PHE A 16 30.75 19.40 -5.09
N CYS A 17 31.16 18.29 -5.70
CA CYS A 17 30.23 17.21 -5.96
C CYS A 17 29.69 16.81 -4.58
N ALA A 18 28.46 17.23 -4.27
CA ALA A 18 27.73 16.60 -3.19
C ALA A 18 27.78 15.09 -3.46
N PRO A 19 28.16 14.24 -2.49
CA PRO A 19 28.02 12.82 -2.67
C PRO A 19 26.55 12.57 -3.05
N ALA A 20 26.33 11.93 -4.19
CA ALA A 20 25.04 11.31 -4.44
C ALA A 20 24.81 10.40 -3.23
N SER A 21 23.88 10.78 -2.36
CA SER A 21 23.54 9.99 -1.18
C SER A 21 22.93 8.71 -1.71
N GLU A 22 23.74 7.67 -1.86
CA GLU A 22 23.23 6.33 -2.12
C GLU A 22 22.29 5.96 -0.99
N ALA A 23 21.15 5.35 -1.33
CA ALA A 23 20.21 4.83 -0.35
C ALA A 23 20.94 3.86 0.57
N THR A 24 20.96 4.16 1.87
CA THR A 24 21.62 3.31 2.87
C THR A 24 20.75 2.11 3.17
N VAL A 25 21.38 0.95 3.33
CA VAL A 25 20.70 -0.29 3.72
C VAL A 25 21.01 -0.61 5.18
N TYR A 26 19.99 -0.57 6.02
CA TYR A 26 20.06 -0.96 7.42
C TYR A 26 19.55 -2.38 7.62
N ARG A 27 20.19 -3.12 8.52
CA ARG A 27 19.81 -4.50 8.88
C ARG A 27 19.18 -4.50 10.26
N SER A 28 17.89 -4.85 10.32
CA SER A 28 17.23 -5.13 11.61
C SER A 28 17.55 -6.55 12.09
N ASP A 29 17.21 -6.84 13.34
CA ASP A 29 17.16 -8.22 13.85
C ASP A 29 15.84 -8.94 13.52
N GLY A 30 14.96 -8.26 12.77
CA GLY A 30 13.64 -8.72 12.34
C GLY A 30 12.49 -8.47 13.32
N THR A 31 12.77 -8.01 14.54
CA THR A 31 11.73 -7.57 15.46
C THR A 31 11.16 -6.19 15.06
N ALA A 32 9.88 -5.96 15.34
CA ALA A 32 9.25 -4.65 15.12
C ALA A 32 10.01 -3.51 15.83
N ALA A 33 10.54 -3.77 17.03
CA ALA A 33 11.29 -2.80 17.82
C ALA A 33 12.63 -2.40 17.15
N SER A 34 13.34 -3.37 16.57
CA SER A 34 14.59 -3.10 15.85
C SER A 34 14.35 -2.30 14.58
N VAL A 35 13.33 -2.68 13.79
CA VAL A 35 12.90 -1.92 12.61
C VAL A 35 12.53 -0.48 13.00
N LEU A 36 11.73 -0.31 14.05
CA LEU A 36 11.31 1.00 14.53
C LEU A 36 12.49 1.85 15.05
N SER A 37 13.45 1.23 15.75
CA SER A 37 14.65 1.92 16.24
C SER A 37 15.52 2.43 15.10
N ILE A 38 15.75 1.60 14.07
CA ILE A 38 16.47 2.00 12.85
C ILE A 38 15.70 3.12 12.14
N HIS A 39 14.39 2.94 11.95
CA HIS A 39 13.53 3.93 11.31
C HIS A 39 13.63 5.30 12.01
N ASN A 40 13.54 5.34 13.33
CA ASN A 40 13.52 6.60 14.07
C ASN A 40 14.90 7.28 14.12
N ASN A 41 15.95 6.49 14.37
CA ASN A 41 17.25 7.01 14.79
C ASN A 41 18.31 7.01 13.68
N GLN A 42 18.10 6.29 12.57
CA GLN A 42 19.15 6.07 11.57
C GLN A 42 18.68 6.33 10.13
N ALA A 43 17.57 5.71 9.72
CA ALA A 43 17.11 5.78 8.33
C ALA A 43 16.56 7.18 7.96
N HIS A 44 16.72 7.52 6.69
CA HIS A 44 16.17 8.70 6.02
C HIS A 44 15.24 8.29 4.88
N ASN A 45 14.59 9.27 4.26
CA ASN A 45 13.82 9.04 3.04
C ASN A 45 14.76 8.49 1.94
N GLY A 46 14.32 7.45 1.24
CA GLY A 46 15.09 6.72 0.23
C GLY A 46 15.80 5.48 0.77
N ASP A 47 16.01 5.34 2.08
CA ASP A 47 16.76 4.22 2.65
C ASP A 47 15.95 2.91 2.68
N THR A 48 16.67 1.80 2.82
CA THR A 48 16.08 0.46 2.99
C THR A 48 16.32 -0.06 4.40
N ILE A 49 15.27 -0.58 5.04
CA ILE A 49 15.39 -1.37 6.26
C ILE A 49 15.07 -2.83 5.90
N THR A 50 16.07 -3.69 6.06
CA THR A 50 15.95 -5.12 5.78
C THR A 50 15.53 -5.91 7.02
N ILE A 51 14.69 -6.91 6.80
CA ILE A 51 14.28 -7.93 7.76
C ILE A 51 14.96 -9.24 7.35
N PRO A 52 15.75 -9.87 8.24
CA PRO A 52 16.48 -11.09 7.90
C PRO A 52 15.52 -12.27 7.67
N SER A 53 16.08 -13.40 7.23
CA SER A 53 15.36 -14.67 7.21
C SER A 53 14.92 -15.05 8.62
N GLY A 54 13.69 -15.52 8.77
CA GLY A 54 13.16 -15.93 10.05
C GLY A 54 11.65 -15.77 10.13
N THR A 55 11.08 -16.24 11.23
CA THR A 55 9.67 -16.02 11.58
C THR A 55 9.60 -15.12 12.80
N PHE A 56 8.97 -13.96 12.64
CA PHE A 56 8.88 -12.93 13.66
C PHE A 56 7.42 -12.68 14.00
N THR A 57 7.03 -12.86 15.26
CA THR A 57 5.71 -12.43 15.73
C THR A 57 5.81 -11.00 16.22
N TRP A 58 5.09 -10.10 15.56
CA TRP A 58 5.02 -8.71 15.94
C TRP A 58 3.76 -8.49 16.78
N THR A 59 3.94 -8.08 18.03
CA THR A 59 2.84 -7.81 18.99
C THR A 59 2.59 -6.32 19.18
N THR A 60 3.45 -5.47 18.59
CA THR A 60 3.32 -4.02 18.59
C THR A 60 3.28 -3.49 17.17
N ARG A 61 2.57 -2.39 16.97
CA ARG A 61 2.49 -1.68 15.69
C ARG A 61 3.87 -1.11 15.31
N LEU A 62 4.25 -1.30 14.05
CA LEU A 62 5.33 -0.55 13.40
C LEU A 62 4.76 0.72 12.75
N ASN A 63 5.26 1.90 13.13
CA ASN A 63 4.92 3.17 12.48
C ASN A 63 6.05 3.59 11.53
N ILE A 64 5.73 3.77 10.26
CA ILE A 64 6.64 4.20 9.20
C ILE A 64 6.21 5.60 8.75
N THR A 65 7.05 6.60 9.00
CA THR A 65 6.79 8.02 8.67
C THR A 65 7.86 8.61 7.75
N LYS A 66 8.86 7.82 7.37
CA LYS A 66 9.87 8.13 6.37
C LYS A 66 9.63 7.27 5.14
N ALA A 67 9.96 7.79 3.97
CA ALA A 67 9.83 7.08 2.69
C ALA A 67 10.92 6.03 2.54
N ILE A 68 10.81 4.93 3.28
CA ILE A 68 11.75 3.81 3.23
C ILE A 68 11.22 2.66 2.38
N ILE A 69 12.13 1.75 2.02
CA ILE A 69 11.80 0.40 1.60
C ILE A 69 11.89 -0.54 2.81
N LEU A 70 10.78 -1.14 3.22
CA LEU A 70 10.77 -2.26 4.16
C LEU A 70 10.87 -3.57 3.37
N GLN A 71 11.99 -4.26 3.50
CA GLN A 71 12.31 -5.40 2.64
C GLN A 71 12.60 -6.67 3.44
N GLY A 72 11.86 -7.75 3.18
CA GLY A 72 12.21 -9.08 3.65
C GLY A 72 13.24 -9.76 2.73
N ALA A 73 13.81 -10.87 3.21
CA ALA A 73 14.74 -11.70 2.44
C ALA A 73 14.05 -12.56 1.36
N GLY A 74 12.71 -12.52 1.26
CA GLY A 74 11.90 -13.28 0.31
C GLY A 74 10.64 -13.87 0.95
N VAL A 75 9.60 -14.09 0.14
CA VAL A 75 8.39 -14.84 0.55
C VAL A 75 8.78 -16.24 1.01
N GLY A 76 8.24 -16.66 2.17
CA GLY A 76 8.60 -17.92 2.83
C GLY A 76 9.98 -17.93 3.51
N VAL A 77 10.80 -16.90 3.30
CA VAL A 77 12.13 -16.73 3.94
C VAL A 77 12.02 -15.76 5.11
N THR A 78 11.33 -14.64 4.93
CA THR A 78 10.93 -13.71 5.99
C THR A 78 9.43 -13.80 6.21
N ILE A 79 9.03 -14.27 7.39
CA ILE A 79 7.63 -14.39 7.80
C ILE A 79 7.35 -13.43 8.96
N ILE A 80 6.37 -12.54 8.80
CA ILE A 80 5.85 -11.69 9.86
C ILE A 80 4.47 -12.21 10.27
N LYS A 81 4.35 -12.59 11.55
CA LYS A 81 3.09 -13.00 12.17
C LYS A 81 2.45 -11.82 12.90
N ASP A 82 1.22 -11.48 12.52
CA ASP A 82 0.43 -10.43 13.18
C ASP A 82 -0.11 -10.90 14.52
N GLY A 83 0.59 -10.54 15.60
CA GLY A 83 0.16 -10.75 16.99
C GLY A 83 -0.43 -9.49 17.63
N VAL A 84 -0.62 -8.39 16.88
CA VAL A 84 -1.18 -7.14 17.40
C VAL A 84 -2.67 -7.33 17.65
N GLN A 85 -3.12 -7.10 18.89
CA GLN A 85 -4.51 -7.37 19.28
C GLN A 85 -5.47 -6.21 18.95
N SER A 86 -4.96 -4.98 18.77
CA SER A 86 -5.76 -3.81 18.45
C SER A 86 -5.03 -2.85 17.51
N GLY A 87 -5.76 -2.35 16.50
CA GLY A 87 -5.23 -1.47 15.45
C GLY A 87 -4.28 -2.17 14.47
N SER A 88 -3.59 -1.39 13.65
CA SER A 88 -2.72 -1.86 12.56
C SER A 88 -1.45 -2.54 13.06
N LEU A 89 -1.00 -3.56 12.33
CA LEU A 89 0.35 -4.14 12.42
C LEU A 89 1.39 -3.15 11.88
N ILE A 90 1.11 -2.54 10.73
CA ILE A 90 1.95 -1.51 10.12
C ILE A 90 1.07 -0.30 9.83
N GLN A 91 1.52 0.88 10.26
CA GLN A 91 0.96 2.17 9.89
C GLN A 91 2.00 2.91 9.06
N VAL A 92 1.63 3.33 7.85
CA VAL A 92 2.49 4.10 6.95
C VAL A 92 1.87 5.48 6.76
N THR A 93 2.64 6.53 6.99
CA THR A 93 2.32 7.89 6.56
C THR A 93 3.23 8.22 5.39
N LEU A 94 2.66 8.39 4.20
CA LEU A 94 3.45 8.66 3.00
C LEU A 94 4.05 10.06 3.04
N VAL A 95 5.24 10.19 2.44
CA VAL A 95 5.99 11.46 2.42
C VAL A 95 5.81 12.12 1.05
N ALA A 96 5.51 13.42 1.05
CA ALA A 96 5.32 14.21 -0.16
C ALA A 96 6.47 14.04 -1.17
N GLY A 97 6.10 13.79 -2.43
CA GLY A 97 7.03 13.60 -3.54
C GLY A 97 7.94 12.36 -3.44
N GLN A 98 7.66 11.43 -2.52
CA GLN A 98 8.48 10.24 -2.30
C GLN A 98 7.68 8.95 -2.52
N VAL A 99 8.39 7.82 -2.61
CA VAL A 99 7.80 6.48 -2.71
C VAL A 99 8.17 5.67 -1.47
N SER A 100 7.18 5.17 -0.75
CA SER A 100 7.36 4.14 0.28
C SER A 100 7.08 2.76 -0.31
N ARG A 101 7.81 1.73 0.11
CA ARG A 101 7.65 0.37 -0.43
C ARG A 101 7.70 -0.71 0.66
N ILE A 102 6.84 -1.72 0.55
CA ILE A 102 6.89 -2.94 1.36
C ILE A 102 7.02 -4.13 0.40
N THR A 103 8.07 -4.93 0.55
CA THR A 103 8.38 -5.99 -0.42
C THR A 103 9.07 -7.22 0.17
N ASN A 104 8.92 -8.37 -0.51
CA ASN A 104 9.60 -9.62 -0.22
C ASN A 104 9.31 -10.21 1.17
N ILE A 105 8.08 -10.04 1.67
CA ILE A 105 7.65 -10.51 2.99
C ILE A 105 6.45 -11.45 2.87
N GLU A 106 6.44 -12.54 3.64
CA GLU A 106 5.22 -13.31 3.91
C GLU A 106 4.56 -12.82 5.21
N PHE A 107 3.30 -12.40 5.12
CA PHE A 107 2.46 -12.02 6.25
C PHE A 107 1.52 -13.17 6.61
N GLN A 108 1.47 -13.54 7.89
CA GLN A 108 0.59 -14.58 8.42
C GLN A 108 -0.17 -14.09 9.67
N ASN A 109 -1.35 -14.66 9.92
CA ASN A 109 -2.03 -14.43 11.18
C ASN A 109 -1.19 -15.00 12.35
N GLY A 110 -0.84 -14.14 13.31
CA GLY A 110 -0.07 -14.48 14.51
C GLY A 110 -0.92 -14.71 15.75
N GLY A 111 -2.24 -14.82 15.60
CA GLY A 111 -3.18 -14.99 16.72
C GLY A 111 -4.01 -13.74 17.02
N ARG A 112 -4.23 -12.86 16.04
CA ARG A 112 -5.20 -11.76 16.19
C ARG A 112 -6.60 -12.34 16.30
N THR A 113 -7.31 -11.97 17.35
CA THR A 113 -8.67 -12.47 17.64
C THR A 113 -9.75 -11.77 16.82
N ASN A 114 -9.67 -10.45 16.69
CA ASN A 114 -10.67 -9.65 15.98
C ASN A 114 -10.27 -9.41 14.52
N TYR A 115 -11.24 -9.57 13.62
CA TYR A 115 -11.06 -9.16 12.23
C TYR A 115 -10.83 -7.64 12.15
N ASN A 116 -9.79 -7.21 11.45
CA ASN A 116 -9.41 -5.79 11.38
C ASN A 116 -9.30 -5.30 9.93
N ASN A 117 -10.39 -4.74 9.41
CA ASN A 117 -10.44 -3.97 8.15
C ASN A 117 -10.61 -2.46 8.38
N VAL A 118 -10.87 -2.03 9.62
CA VAL A 118 -10.93 -0.62 10.03
C VAL A 118 -10.20 -0.48 11.37
N PRO A 119 -8.97 0.09 11.41
CA PRO A 119 -8.26 0.75 10.33
C PRO A 119 -7.55 -0.20 9.34
N GLY A 120 -7.56 -1.52 9.55
CA GLY A 120 -6.81 -2.46 8.72
C GLY A 120 -5.53 -2.96 9.39
N ILE A 121 -4.94 -4.03 8.84
CA ILE A 121 -3.68 -4.61 9.34
C ILE A 121 -2.49 -3.80 8.85
N ILE A 122 -2.46 -3.44 7.56
CA ILE A 122 -1.54 -2.43 7.04
C ILE A 122 -2.38 -1.23 6.66
N HIS A 123 -2.20 -0.10 7.34
CA HIS A 123 -2.89 1.15 7.03
C HIS A 123 -1.90 2.13 6.42
N ILE A 124 -2.30 2.78 5.32
CA ILE A 124 -1.47 3.72 4.57
C ILE A 124 -2.25 5.02 4.39
N ASP A 125 -1.76 6.09 5.01
CA ASP A 125 -2.27 7.44 4.80
C ASP A 125 -1.45 8.13 3.72
N GLY A 126 -2.12 8.51 2.64
CA GLY A 126 -1.55 9.19 1.48
C GLY A 126 -2.11 10.59 1.27
N SER A 127 -1.83 11.13 0.09
CA SER A 127 -2.37 12.40 -0.39
C SER A 127 -2.46 12.38 -1.91
N ASN A 128 -3.52 12.96 -2.45
CA ASN A 128 -3.72 13.09 -3.89
C ASN A 128 -3.07 14.36 -4.48
N THR A 129 -2.45 15.22 -3.67
CA THR A 129 -1.97 16.56 -4.09
C THR A 129 -0.45 16.69 -4.06
N ASN A 130 0.24 15.90 -3.24
CA ASN A 130 1.64 16.14 -2.89
C ASN A 130 2.63 15.18 -3.58
N GLY A 131 2.13 14.30 -4.45
CA GLY A 131 2.96 13.36 -5.22
C GLY A 131 3.52 12.18 -4.44
N ALA A 132 3.09 11.98 -3.20
CA ALA A 132 3.44 10.79 -2.42
C ALA A 132 2.87 9.52 -3.07
N GLN A 133 3.65 8.44 -3.08
CA GLN A 133 3.26 7.17 -3.68
C GLN A 133 3.60 5.99 -2.77
N PHE A 134 2.89 4.88 -2.98
CA PHE A 134 3.11 3.63 -2.27
C PHE A 134 3.23 2.45 -3.22
N ARG A 135 4.12 1.51 -2.90
CA ARG A 135 4.21 0.21 -3.58
C ARG A 135 4.18 -0.95 -2.58
N PHE A 136 3.29 -1.91 -2.82
CA PHE A 136 3.24 -3.17 -2.07
C PHE A 136 3.45 -4.32 -3.04
N ASP A 137 4.62 -4.95 -3.04
CA ASP A 137 4.96 -5.90 -4.10
C ASP A 137 5.82 -7.09 -3.70
N HIS A 138 5.69 -8.21 -4.42
CA HIS A 138 6.39 -9.45 -4.13
C HIS A 138 6.17 -9.95 -2.69
N ASN A 139 4.98 -9.70 -2.13
CA ASN A 139 4.60 -10.19 -0.81
C ASN A 139 3.65 -11.38 -0.92
N LYS A 140 3.55 -12.14 0.17
CA LYS A 140 2.51 -13.15 0.36
C LYS A 140 1.64 -12.76 1.55
N TRP A 141 0.34 -12.75 1.35
CA TRP A 141 -0.67 -12.45 2.36
C TRP A 141 -1.47 -13.72 2.65
N TYR A 142 -1.17 -14.38 3.76
CA TYR A 142 -1.67 -15.73 4.02
C TYR A 142 -2.58 -15.78 5.25
N LEU A 143 -3.88 -15.93 5.00
CA LEU A 143 -4.93 -16.13 6.01
C LEU A 143 -4.90 -15.09 7.14
N MET A 144 -4.59 -13.84 6.80
CA MET A 144 -4.61 -12.72 7.74
C MET A 144 -6.04 -12.44 8.22
N ASN A 145 -6.18 -12.03 9.48
CA ASN A 145 -7.48 -11.68 10.07
C ASN A 145 -7.80 -10.19 9.86
N GLY A 146 -7.78 -9.74 8.60
CA GLY A 146 -7.91 -8.33 8.22
C GLY A 146 -7.28 -8.04 6.86
N GLY A 147 -7.34 -6.78 6.45
CA GLY A 147 -6.91 -6.34 5.11
C GLY A 147 -5.88 -5.20 5.12
N ILE A 148 -5.55 -4.73 3.93
CA ILE A 148 -4.70 -3.58 3.65
C ILE A 148 -5.58 -2.37 3.35
N VAL A 149 -5.28 -1.22 3.92
CA VAL A 149 -6.10 -0.01 3.84
C VAL A 149 -5.30 1.16 3.28
N PRO A 150 -5.35 1.37 1.95
CA PRO A 150 -4.89 2.59 1.34
C PRO A 150 -5.96 3.69 1.47
N ASN A 151 -5.62 4.77 2.17
CA ASN A 151 -6.47 5.96 2.34
C ASN A 151 -5.87 7.16 1.60
N THR A 152 -6.54 7.59 0.52
CA THR A 152 -6.08 8.69 -0.35
C THR A 152 -4.69 8.40 -0.96
N VAL A 153 -4.45 7.15 -1.34
CA VAL A 153 -3.15 6.69 -1.87
C VAL A 153 -3.23 6.55 -3.39
N PHE A 154 -2.25 7.13 -4.09
CA PHE A 154 -1.91 6.74 -5.45
C PHE A 154 -0.68 5.82 -5.40
N GLY A 155 -0.72 4.72 -6.15
CA GLY A 155 0.29 3.70 -6.04
C GLY A 155 -0.20 2.36 -6.56
N VAL A 156 0.54 1.31 -6.23
CA VAL A 156 0.28 -0.02 -6.77
C VAL A 156 0.55 -1.13 -5.75
N ALA A 157 -0.34 -2.12 -5.72
CA ALA A 157 -0.07 -3.44 -5.17
C ALA A 157 0.11 -4.43 -6.33
N ASP A 158 1.35 -4.90 -6.54
CA ASP A 158 1.69 -5.76 -7.68
C ASP A 158 2.53 -7.00 -7.35
N HIS A 159 2.40 -8.07 -8.15
CA HIS A 159 3.19 -9.29 -7.99
C HIS A 159 3.06 -9.94 -6.60
N ASN A 160 1.91 -9.81 -5.94
CA ASN A 160 1.65 -10.42 -4.65
C ASN A 160 0.81 -11.70 -4.76
N ALA A 161 0.91 -12.55 -3.74
CA ALA A 161 0.09 -13.74 -3.58
C ALA A 161 -0.81 -13.62 -2.34
N PHE A 162 -2.13 -13.58 -2.55
CA PHE A 162 -3.13 -13.50 -1.50
C PHE A 162 -3.84 -14.85 -1.34
N THR A 163 -3.94 -15.32 -0.10
CA THR A 163 -4.77 -16.45 0.30
C THR A 163 -5.70 -16.03 1.42
N THR A 164 -7.02 -16.12 1.19
CA THR A 164 -8.06 -15.68 2.12
C THR A 164 -9.05 -16.81 2.41
N ASP A 165 -9.85 -16.66 3.47
CA ASP A 165 -10.92 -17.60 3.87
C ASP A 165 -12.25 -16.84 4.00
N GLY A 166 -12.83 -16.43 2.85
CA GLY A 166 -14.07 -15.66 2.79
C GLY A 166 -13.93 -14.21 3.30
N ARG A 167 -12.72 -13.66 3.25
CA ARG A 167 -12.37 -12.32 3.77
C ARG A 167 -11.97 -11.34 2.66
N GLY A 168 -11.97 -10.05 3.00
CA GLY A 168 -11.51 -8.96 2.15
C GLY A 168 -9.98 -8.79 2.18
N SER A 169 -9.41 -8.32 1.07
CA SER A 169 -7.95 -8.11 0.93
C SER A 169 -7.59 -6.63 1.07
N PHE A 170 -8.30 -5.75 0.36
CA PHE A 170 -8.11 -4.31 0.40
C PHE A 170 -9.39 -3.60 0.84
N THR A 171 -9.29 -2.64 1.76
CA THR A 171 -10.38 -1.68 2.04
C THR A 171 -9.90 -0.27 1.71
N ILE A 172 -10.44 0.33 0.66
CA ILE A 172 -9.86 1.52 0.01
C ILE A 172 -10.68 2.75 0.35
N TYR A 173 -10.01 3.86 0.68
CA TYR A 173 -10.62 5.15 1.02
C TYR A 173 -10.01 6.31 0.24
N SER A 174 -10.72 7.44 0.25
CA SER A 174 -10.18 8.75 -0.14
C SER A 174 -10.67 9.82 0.84
N SER A 175 -10.58 9.49 2.14
CA SER A 175 -11.15 10.28 3.24
C SER A 175 -10.43 11.61 3.47
N ASP A 176 -9.21 11.76 2.94
CA ASP A 176 -8.35 12.94 3.12
C ASP A 176 -8.05 13.63 1.79
N TRP A 177 -8.96 13.49 0.81
CA TRP A 177 -8.81 14.13 -0.50
C TRP A 177 -8.63 15.65 -0.37
N ASN A 178 -7.67 16.18 -1.13
CA ASN A 178 -7.15 17.55 -1.06
C ASN A 178 -6.52 17.93 0.29
N ASP A 179 -6.07 16.94 1.07
CA ASP A 179 -5.52 17.09 2.42
C ASP A 179 -6.51 17.74 3.41
N ILE A 180 -7.80 17.51 3.20
CA ILE A 180 -8.90 18.02 4.04
C ILE A 180 -9.52 16.86 4.79
N ALA A 181 -9.70 17.02 6.10
CA ALA A 181 -10.42 16.05 6.92
C ALA A 181 -11.85 15.85 6.39
N ASN A 182 -12.27 14.60 6.21
CA ASN A 182 -13.55 14.25 5.58
C ASN A 182 -13.65 14.72 4.12
N GLY A 183 -12.52 14.70 3.40
CA GLY A 183 -12.38 15.05 1.99
C GLY A 183 -13.13 14.13 1.02
N TYR A 184 -13.83 13.11 1.50
CA TYR A 184 -14.61 12.19 0.67
C TYR A 184 -15.68 12.90 -0.20
N ASP A 185 -16.24 14.04 0.23
CA ASP A 185 -17.14 14.84 -0.64
C ASP A 185 -16.37 15.53 -1.78
N ALA A 186 -15.14 15.99 -1.49
CA ALA A 186 -14.26 16.57 -2.48
C ALA A 186 -13.80 15.50 -3.49
N SER A 187 -13.46 14.30 -3.03
CA SER A 187 -13.18 13.18 -3.95
C SER A 187 -14.42 12.82 -4.78
N TRP A 188 -15.60 12.77 -4.14
CA TRP A 188 -16.85 12.41 -4.81
C TRP A 188 -17.20 13.37 -5.96
N SER A 189 -16.98 14.66 -5.73
CA SER A 189 -17.29 15.72 -6.70
C SER A 189 -16.17 15.95 -7.73
N ALA A 190 -14.96 15.46 -7.48
CA ALA A 190 -13.85 15.57 -8.41
C ALA A 190 -14.09 14.77 -9.72
N PRO A 191 -13.41 15.15 -10.82
CA PRO A 191 -13.44 14.38 -12.08
C PRO A 191 -13.15 12.90 -11.87
N VAL A 192 -13.74 12.03 -12.68
CA VAL A 192 -13.60 10.56 -12.52
C VAL A 192 -12.18 10.09 -12.81
N ASP A 193 -11.48 10.78 -13.72
CA ASP A 193 -10.07 10.58 -14.05
C ASP A 193 -9.70 9.18 -14.61
N PHE A 194 -10.67 8.41 -15.14
CA PHE A 194 -10.40 7.08 -15.73
C PHE A 194 -9.22 7.07 -16.72
N GLY A 195 -8.45 5.99 -16.69
CA GLY A 195 -7.25 5.78 -17.49
C GLY A 195 -6.02 6.58 -17.02
N SER A 196 -6.13 7.35 -15.94
CA SER A 196 -5.00 8.12 -15.37
C SER A 196 -4.33 7.40 -14.20
N SER A 197 -3.23 7.97 -13.70
CA SER A 197 -2.52 7.47 -12.51
C SER A 197 -3.17 7.83 -11.17
N LYS A 198 -4.34 8.48 -11.16
CA LYS A 198 -5.02 8.97 -9.93
C LYS A 198 -5.87 7.90 -9.24
N PHE A 199 -5.33 6.69 -9.13
CA PHE A 199 -5.98 5.52 -8.56
C PHE A 199 -4.98 4.73 -7.73
N PHE A 200 -5.48 3.90 -6.82
CA PHE A 200 -4.71 2.79 -6.29
C PHE A 200 -4.87 1.57 -7.21
N PHE A 201 -3.77 1.07 -7.76
CA PHE A 201 -3.77 -0.06 -8.69
C PHE A 201 -3.54 -1.37 -7.94
N ILE A 202 -4.35 -2.38 -8.24
CA ILE A 202 -4.20 -3.76 -7.79
C ILE A 202 -3.97 -4.59 -9.04
N GLU A 203 -2.72 -4.93 -9.33
CA GLU A 203 -2.35 -5.54 -10.61
C GLU A 203 -1.35 -6.69 -10.52
N ASP A 204 -1.36 -7.60 -11.50
CA ASP A 204 -0.41 -8.72 -11.56
C ASP A 204 -0.34 -9.56 -10.26
N ASN A 205 -1.43 -9.64 -9.51
CA ASN A 205 -1.51 -10.44 -8.29
C ASN A 205 -2.24 -11.76 -8.53
N THR A 206 -2.02 -12.69 -7.61
CA THR A 206 -2.81 -13.92 -7.48
C THR A 206 -3.67 -13.84 -6.23
N PHE A 207 -4.96 -14.13 -6.34
CA PHE A 207 -5.88 -14.22 -5.22
C PHE A 207 -6.53 -15.59 -5.18
N THR A 208 -6.44 -16.26 -4.03
CA THR A 208 -7.05 -17.56 -3.79
C THR A 208 -7.91 -17.50 -2.53
N ASN A 209 -9.21 -17.62 -2.68
CA ASN A 209 -10.11 -17.88 -1.57
C ASN A 209 -10.22 -19.39 -1.35
N ILE A 210 -9.81 -19.86 -0.17
CA ILE A 210 -9.91 -21.28 0.20
C ILE A 210 -11.26 -21.63 0.82
N ASN A 211 -12.12 -20.64 1.10
CA ASN A 211 -13.44 -20.88 1.62
C ASN A 211 -14.32 -21.50 0.52
N THR A 212 -14.99 -22.61 0.84
CA THR A 212 -15.84 -23.36 -0.09
C THR A 212 -17.32 -22.98 0.00
N THR A 213 -17.67 -22.04 0.87
CA THR A 213 -19.06 -21.61 1.11
C THR A 213 -19.27 -20.14 0.75
N TYR A 214 -18.32 -19.29 1.11
CA TYR A 214 -18.40 -17.84 0.95
C TYR A 214 -17.34 -17.34 -0.02
N MET A 215 -17.70 -16.41 -0.89
CA MET A 215 -16.74 -15.70 -1.72
C MET A 215 -15.79 -14.82 -0.88
N GLY A 216 -14.56 -14.66 -1.35
CA GLY A 216 -13.62 -13.66 -0.85
C GLY A 216 -13.78 -12.34 -1.62
N TRP A 217 -13.20 -11.27 -1.09
CA TRP A 217 -13.25 -9.95 -1.73
C TRP A 217 -11.86 -9.42 -2.00
N VAL A 218 -11.58 -9.04 -3.25
CA VAL A 218 -10.35 -8.32 -3.59
C VAL A 218 -10.42 -6.94 -2.97
N SER A 219 -11.52 -6.24 -3.22
CA SER A 219 -11.77 -4.90 -2.74
C SER A 219 -13.03 -4.83 -1.91
N ASP A 220 -12.95 -3.96 -0.92
CA ASP A 220 -14.04 -3.22 -0.32
C ASP A 220 -13.64 -1.74 -0.37
N ALA A 221 -14.59 -0.81 -0.49
CA ALA A 221 -14.24 0.58 -0.74
C ALA A 221 -15.39 1.55 -0.47
N TYR A 222 -15.09 2.72 0.10
CA TYR A 222 -16.03 3.83 0.28
C TYR A 222 -15.27 5.15 0.48
N ALA A 223 -15.92 6.21 0.98
CA ALA A 223 -15.26 7.48 1.26
C ALA A 223 -14.63 8.11 0.01
N GLY A 224 -15.34 8.05 -1.12
CA GLY A 224 -14.86 8.60 -2.39
C GLY A 224 -13.68 7.83 -3.00
N ALA A 225 -13.48 6.57 -2.61
CA ALA A 225 -12.37 5.73 -3.08
C ALA A 225 -12.29 5.61 -4.61
N ARG A 226 -11.04 5.45 -5.08
CA ARG A 226 -10.66 5.29 -6.48
C ARG A 226 -9.64 4.16 -6.63
N PHE A 227 -10.00 3.10 -7.34
CA PHE A 227 -9.10 1.97 -7.52
C PHE A 227 -9.23 1.29 -8.89
N VAL A 228 -8.18 0.57 -9.29
CA VAL A 228 -8.15 -0.22 -10.53
C VAL A 228 -7.77 -1.65 -10.17
N VAL A 229 -8.50 -2.61 -10.71
CA VAL A 229 -8.19 -4.03 -10.55
C VAL A 229 -7.95 -4.62 -11.93
N ARG A 230 -6.69 -4.95 -12.26
CA ARG A 230 -6.32 -5.41 -13.62
C ARG A 230 -5.24 -6.47 -13.64
N TYR A 231 -5.20 -7.32 -14.66
CA TYR A 231 -4.12 -8.30 -14.86
C TYR A 231 -3.94 -9.31 -13.71
N ASN A 232 -4.95 -9.48 -12.84
CA ASN A 232 -4.87 -10.43 -11.73
C ASN A 232 -5.44 -11.80 -12.12
N THR A 233 -5.01 -12.83 -11.41
CA THR A 233 -5.63 -14.16 -11.43
C THR A 233 -6.38 -14.39 -10.12
N MET A 234 -7.67 -14.74 -10.19
CA MET A 234 -8.54 -14.81 -9.03
C MET A 234 -9.34 -16.11 -9.00
N LEU A 235 -9.30 -16.80 -7.85
CA LEU A 235 -10.09 -17.98 -7.56
C LEU A 235 -11.01 -17.74 -6.36
N GLY A 236 -12.33 -17.81 -6.58
CA GLY A 236 -13.35 -17.66 -5.54
C GLY A 236 -13.48 -16.24 -4.98
N MET A 237 -13.07 -15.23 -5.75
CA MET A 237 -13.06 -13.82 -5.35
C MET A 237 -14.08 -12.98 -6.13
N ALA A 238 -14.55 -11.90 -5.51
CA ALA A 238 -15.33 -10.83 -6.13
C ALA A 238 -14.66 -9.47 -5.93
N ILE A 239 -15.05 -8.49 -6.74
CA ILE A 239 -14.65 -7.09 -6.63
C ILE A 239 -15.87 -6.27 -6.24
N GLY A 240 -15.74 -5.39 -5.26
CA GLY A 240 -16.88 -4.64 -4.75
C GLY A 240 -16.51 -3.30 -4.14
N ASP A 241 -17.57 -2.55 -3.88
CA ASP A 241 -17.57 -1.32 -3.11
C ASP A 241 -18.83 -1.20 -2.25
N HIS A 242 -18.84 -0.18 -1.39
CA HIS A 242 -20.01 0.28 -0.66
C HIS A 242 -20.61 1.54 -1.28
N GLY A 243 -21.91 1.71 -1.03
CA GLY A 243 -22.67 2.90 -1.38
C GLY A 243 -23.09 3.72 -0.17
N THR A 244 -23.67 4.90 -0.46
CA THR A 244 -24.21 5.81 0.56
C THR A 244 -25.29 5.12 1.43
N ASP A 245 -25.96 4.11 0.88
CA ASP A 245 -26.91 3.26 1.60
C ASP A 245 -26.26 2.42 2.73
N SER A 246 -24.95 2.19 2.68
CA SER A 246 -24.20 1.44 3.69
C SER A 246 -23.51 2.33 4.72
N VAL A 247 -22.82 3.37 4.24
CA VAL A 247 -21.91 4.17 5.06
C VAL A 247 -22.44 5.58 5.36
N GLY A 248 -23.57 5.96 4.75
CA GLY A 248 -24.21 7.25 4.96
C GLY A 248 -23.30 8.42 4.58
N ARG A 249 -22.92 9.21 5.59
CA ARG A 249 -22.28 10.54 5.42
C ARG A 249 -20.96 10.50 4.64
N GLU A 250 -20.21 9.41 4.77
CA GLU A 250 -18.89 9.24 4.15
C GLU A 250 -18.95 9.11 2.63
N ARG A 251 -20.12 8.87 2.04
CA ARG A 251 -20.31 8.54 0.62
C ARG A 251 -19.74 7.17 0.25
N GLY A 252 -20.26 6.61 -0.85
CA GLY A 252 -19.73 5.38 -1.42
C GLY A 252 -18.36 5.57 -2.09
N SER A 253 -17.94 4.58 -2.88
CA SER A 253 -16.76 4.67 -3.75
C SER A 253 -17.01 5.49 -5.00
N ARG A 254 -16.04 6.32 -5.39
CA ARG A 254 -16.21 7.29 -6.47
C ARG A 254 -16.12 6.64 -7.84
N ALA A 255 -15.07 5.85 -8.05
CA ALA A 255 -14.76 5.29 -9.36
C ALA A 255 -13.91 4.03 -9.23
N PHE A 256 -14.16 3.02 -10.06
CA PHE A 256 -13.19 1.96 -10.24
C PHE A 256 -13.19 1.38 -11.65
N GLU A 257 -12.06 0.77 -12.01
CA GLU A 257 -11.87 0.07 -13.28
C GLU A 257 -11.59 -1.41 -13.03
N VAL A 258 -12.19 -2.30 -13.82
CA VAL A 258 -11.94 -3.74 -13.76
C VAL A 258 -11.76 -4.30 -15.16
N TYR A 259 -10.53 -4.64 -15.55
CA TYR A 259 -10.26 -5.17 -16.89
C TYR A 259 -9.10 -6.16 -16.91
N ASN A 260 -9.08 -7.04 -17.91
CA ASN A 260 -7.99 -7.99 -18.14
C ASN A 260 -7.63 -8.88 -16.92
N ASN A 261 -8.61 -9.20 -16.07
CA ASN A 261 -8.43 -10.20 -15.00
C ASN A 261 -8.87 -11.58 -15.47
N THR A 262 -8.22 -12.62 -14.97
CA THR A 262 -8.69 -14.01 -15.09
C THR A 262 -9.43 -14.39 -13.82
N MET A 263 -10.74 -14.63 -13.90
CA MET A 263 -11.59 -14.90 -12.73
C MET A 263 -12.28 -16.25 -12.84
N ASN A 264 -12.08 -17.10 -11.82
CA ASN A 264 -12.82 -18.34 -11.64
C ASN A 264 -13.60 -18.23 -10.32
N GLY A 265 -14.93 -18.31 -10.39
CA GLY A 265 -15.80 -18.19 -9.22
C GLY A 265 -15.69 -19.34 -8.20
N ASN A 266 -14.98 -20.43 -8.54
CA ASN A 266 -14.74 -21.59 -7.67
C ASN A 266 -16.00 -22.18 -7.02
N ASN A 267 -17.15 -22.12 -7.71
CA ASN A 267 -18.48 -22.50 -7.21
C ASN A 267 -18.97 -21.75 -5.94
N VAL A 268 -18.25 -20.72 -5.49
CA VAL A 268 -18.65 -19.85 -4.36
C VAL A 268 -19.08 -18.46 -4.81
N ASN A 269 -18.81 -18.12 -6.07
CA ASN A 269 -19.13 -16.84 -6.66
C ASN A 269 -19.63 -17.01 -8.10
N ALA A 270 -20.74 -16.35 -8.44
CA ALA A 270 -21.32 -16.33 -9.79
C ALA A 270 -21.15 -14.97 -10.50
N PHE A 271 -20.52 -13.99 -9.85
CA PHE A 271 -20.43 -12.61 -10.34
C PHE A 271 -18.98 -12.13 -10.40
N ILE A 272 -18.64 -11.31 -11.37
CA ILE A 272 -17.32 -10.64 -11.43
C ILE A 272 -17.19 -9.67 -10.24
N GLY A 273 -18.31 -9.11 -9.79
CA GLY A 273 -18.37 -8.13 -8.73
C GLY A 273 -19.69 -7.37 -8.77
N GLY A 274 -19.76 -6.29 -8.00
CA GLY A 274 -20.90 -5.37 -8.01
C GLY A 274 -20.49 -3.98 -7.53
N SER A 275 -21.18 -2.96 -8.04
CA SER A 275 -21.05 -1.60 -7.51
C SER A 275 -22.35 -1.12 -6.91
N ARG A 276 -22.24 -0.41 -5.79
CA ARG A 276 -23.34 0.19 -5.04
C ARG A 276 -23.36 1.70 -5.15
N SER A 277 -22.31 2.34 -5.65
CA SER A 277 -22.27 3.80 -5.84
C SER A 277 -21.27 4.31 -6.88
N SER A 278 -20.24 3.54 -7.27
CA SER A 278 -19.20 3.99 -8.19
C SER A 278 -19.68 4.20 -9.61
N THR A 279 -19.00 5.10 -10.31
CA THR A 279 -18.88 5.00 -11.77
C THR A 279 -17.90 3.88 -12.09
N VAL A 280 -18.30 2.93 -12.93
CA VAL A 280 -17.49 1.73 -13.21
C VAL A 280 -17.09 1.68 -14.69
N LEU A 281 -15.83 1.38 -14.96
CA LEU A 281 -15.30 1.02 -16.27
C LEU A 281 -14.91 -0.47 -16.26
N ILE A 282 -15.40 -1.25 -17.23
CA ILE A 282 -15.13 -2.70 -17.37
C ILE A 282 -14.66 -2.98 -18.78
#